data_AF-A0A7J9ZWG1-F1
#
_entry.id   AF-A0A7J9ZWG1-F1
#
_cell.length_a   1.000
_cell.length_b   1.000
_cell.length_c   1.000
_cell.angle_alpha   90.00
_cell.angle_beta   90.00
_cell.angle_gamma   90.00
#
_symmetry.space_group_name_H-M   'P 1'
#
loop_
_entity.id
_entity.type
_entity.pdbx_description
1 polymer ?
#
loop_
_entity_poly.entity_id
_entity_poly.type
_entity_poly.pdbx_seq_one_letter_code
_entity_poly.pdbx_strand_id
1 'polypeptide(L)'
;MIPEVDGSGRSFAVMAFGAVAHTVAECWARRIEMADARLWAWHGERADGEALRALRAELGRARVGWRLMLAGPEADVRPARAEAVTHGAVPAEIRAHITPGAHRVYCPACATVTLITQGAATGPAPLAPPRPTPHTA
;
A
#
# COMPACT_ATOMS: atom_id res chain seq x y z
N MET A 1 12.30 -8.19 -4.44
CA MET A 1 12.12 -8.39 -5.89
C MET A 1 11.01 -7.46 -6.35
N ILE A 2 11.25 -6.64 -7.37
CA ILE A 2 10.26 -5.70 -7.91
C ILE A 2 9.24 -6.50 -8.75
N PRO A 3 7.92 -6.38 -8.50
CA PRO A 3 6.90 -7.08 -9.27
C PRO A 3 6.94 -6.74 -10.76
N GLU A 4 6.53 -7.69 -11.59
CA GLU A 4 6.38 -7.45 -13.03
C GLU A 4 5.17 -6.57 -13.35
N VAL A 5 5.26 -5.86 -14.48
CA VAL A 5 4.15 -5.10 -15.07
C VAL A 5 3.31 -6.07 -15.89
N ASP A 6 1.98 -6.04 -15.71
CA ASP A 6 1.08 -6.80 -16.57
C ASP A 6 1.04 -6.17 -17.98
N GLY A 7 1.76 -6.77 -18.92
CA GLY A 7 1.85 -6.29 -20.31
C GLY A 7 0.56 -6.34 -21.12
N SER A 8 -0.52 -6.93 -20.59
CA SER A 8 -1.84 -6.87 -21.23
C SER A 8 -2.59 -5.55 -20.96
N GLY A 9 -2.08 -4.72 -20.03
CA GLY A 9 -2.66 -3.43 -19.72
C GLY A 9 -2.50 -2.42 -20.87
N ARG A 10 -3.53 -1.61 -21.11
CA ARG A 10 -3.56 -0.55 -22.13
C ARG A 10 -3.27 0.84 -21.54
N SER A 11 -3.51 0.99 -20.24
CA SER A 11 -3.24 2.22 -19.49
C SER A 11 -2.92 1.88 -18.05
N PHE A 12 -1.98 2.59 -17.46
CA PHE A 12 -1.45 2.30 -16.15
C PHE A 12 -1.51 3.54 -15.27
N ALA A 13 -1.89 3.33 -14.01
CA ALA A 13 -1.71 4.28 -12.94
C ALA A 13 -0.66 3.74 -11.97
N VAL A 14 0.38 4.52 -11.70
CA VAL A 14 1.45 4.16 -10.77
C VAL A 14 1.45 5.15 -9.62
N MET A 15 1.31 4.68 -8.38
CA MET A 15 1.47 5.51 -7.18
C MET A 15 2.56 4.96 -6.28
N ALA A 16 3.47 5.84 -5.86
CA ALA A 16 4.56 5.52 -4.96
C ALA A 16 4.50 6.34 -3.67
N PHE A 17 4.71 5.68 -2.53
CA PHE A 17 4.79 6.29 -1.21
C PHE A 17 6.19 6.12 -0.61
N GLY A 18 6.94 7.22 -0.50
CA GLY A 18 8.30 7.27 0.03
C GLY A 18 9.41 6.94 -0.96
N ALA A 19 10.65 7.26 -0.59
CA ALA A 19 11.82 7.20 -1.48
C ALA A 19 12.11 5.80 -2.06
N VAL A 20 12.01 4.74 -1.24
CA VAL A 20 12.25 3.36 -1.71
C VAL A 20 11.22 2.94 -2.75
N ALA A 21 9.96 3.32 -2.54
CA ALA A 21 8.88 3.03 -3.47
C ALA A 21 9.00 3.82 -4.78
N HIS A 22 9.55 5.03 -4.71
CA HIS A 22 9.78 5.84 -5.90
C HIS A 22 10.70 5.11 -6.91
N THR A 23 11.81 4.51 -6.45
CA THR A 23 12.69 3.72 -7.33
C THR A 23 11.97 2.52 -7.96
N VAL A 24 11.03 1.91 -7.24
CA VAL A 24 10.19 0.82 -7.78
C VAL A 24 9.25 1.34 -8.86
N ALA A 25 8.61 2.49 -8.61
CA ALA A 25 7.71 3.13 -9.56
C ALA A 25 8.44 3.61 -10.82
N GLU A 26 9.65 4.16 -10.72
CA GLU A 26 10.50 4.48 -11.88
C GLU A 26 10.81 3.24 -12.72
N CYS A 27 11.08 2.10 -12.07
CA CYS A 27 11.30 0.84 -12.76
C CYS A 27 10.05 0.31 -13.48
N TRP A 28 8.85 0.60 -12.97
CA TRP A 28 7.59 0.27 -13.65
C TRP A 28 7.29 1.24 -14.78
N ALA A 29 7.41 2.55 -14.52
CA ALA A 29 7.21 3.61 -15.48
C ALA A 29 8.02 3.37 -16.76
N ARG A 30 9.33 3.10 -16.61
CA ARG A 30 10.21 2.79 -17.74
C ARG A 30 9.73 1.59 -18.56
N ARG A 31 9.22 0.54 -17.91
CA ARG A 31 8.70 -0.65 -18.62
C ARG A 31 7.40 -0.36 -19.36
N ILE A 32 6.52 0.44 -18.77
CA ILE A 32 5.24 0.86 -19.36
C ILE A 32 5.50 1.76 -20.58
N GLU A 33 6.44 2.70 -20.46
CA GLU A 33 6.88 3.58 -21.55
C GLU A 33 7.52 2.78 -22.69
N MET A 34 8.38 1.79 -22.38
CA MET A 34 8.95 0.90 -23.39
C MET A 34 7.89 0.07 -24.14
N ALA A 35 6.73 -0.16 -23.52
CA ALA A 35 5.60 -0.85 -24.13
C ALA A 35 4.64 0.12 -24.87
N ASP A 36 4.96 1.41 -24.95
CA ASP A 36 4.14 2.47 -25.56
C ASP A 36 2.71 2.54 -24.98
N ALA A 37 2.57 2.24 -23.69
CA ALA A 37 1.29 2.29 -23.01
C ALA A 37 1.11 3.61 -22.25
N ARG A 38 -0.14 4.06 -22.12
CA ARG A 38 -0.46 5.29 -21.39
C ARG A 38 -0.10 5.15 -19.91
N LEU A 39 0.69 6.08 -19.39
CA LEU A 39 1.09 6.12 -17.98
C LEU A 39 0.56 7.39 -17.31
N TRP A 40 -0.06 7.21 -16.15
CA TRP A 40 -0.21 8.25 -15.13
C TRP A 40 0.64 7.85 -13.93
N ALA A 41 1.46 8.77 -13.43
CA ALA A 41 2.34 8.53 -12.29
C ALA A 41 2.12 9.59 -11.21
N TRP A 42 2.13 9.15 -9.96
CA TRP A 42 2.10 10.02 -8.79
C TRP A 42 3.10 9.52 -7.75
N HIS A 43 3.80 10.45 -7.10
CA HIS A 43 4.70 10.15 -6.02
C HIS A 43 4.48 11.13 -4.86
N GLY A 44 4.66 10.64 -3.64
CA GLY A 44 4.62 11.44 -2.42
C GLY A 44 5.10 10.64 -1.24
N GLU A 45 5.13 11.24 -0.05
CA GLU A 45 5.63 10.53 1.15
C GLU A 45 4.58 9.59 1.76
N ARG A 46 3.29 9.93 1.66
CA ARG A 46 2.21 9.20 2.34
C ARG A 46 0.92 9.17 1.52
N ALA A 47 0.04 8.22 1.83
CA ALA A 47 -1.31 8.16 1.29
C ALA A 47 -2.26 9.12 2.04
N ASP A 48 -1.99 10.41 1.93
CA ASP A 48 -2.78 11.47 2.55
C ASP A 48 -4.03 11.86 1.70
N GLY A 49 -4.78 12.86 2.17
CA GLY A 49 -5.99 13.31 1.49
C GLY A 49 -5.76 13.81 0.06
N GLU A 50 -4.58 14.39 -0.22
CA GLU A 50 -4.23 14.83 -1.57
C GLU A 50 -3.95 13.62 -2.47
N ALA A 51 -3.14 12.68 -1.99
CA ALA A 51 -2.84 11.44 -2.70
C ALA A 51 -4.11 10.67 -3.08
N LEU A 52 -5.02 10.49 -2.11
CA LEU A 52 -6.28 9.79 -2.33
C LEU A 52 -7.22 10.56 -3.26
N ARG A 53 -7.21 11.90 -3.22
CA ARG A 53 -7.97 12.72 -4.17
C ARG A 53 -7.44 12.58 -5.60
N ALA A 54 -6.12 12.57 -5.77
CA ALA A 54 -5.49 12.34 -7.07
C ALA A 54 -5.84 10.96 -7.62
N LEU A 55 -5.79 9.93 -6.77
CA LEU A 55 -6.20 8.58 -7.12
C LEU A 55 -7.67 8.51 -7.56
N ARG A 56 -8.59 9.12 -6.81
CA ARG A 56 -10.02 9.18 -7.20
C ARG A 56 -10.23 9.84 -8.56
N ALA A 57 -9.52 10.93 -8.82
CA ALA A 57 -9.62 11.63 -10.10
C ALA A 57 -9.15 10.75 -11.27
N GLU A 58 -8.08 9.96 -11.06
CA GLU A 58 -7.58 9.04 -12.09
C GLU A 58 -8.50 7.83 -12.27
N LEU A 59 -9.04 7.27 -11.19
CA LEU A 59 -10.05 6.21 -11.24
C LEU A 59 -11.29 6.64 -12.03
N GLY A 60 -11.72 7.90 -11.90
CA GLY A 60 -12.83 8.45 -12.69
C GLY A 60 -12.55 8.52 -14.21
N ARG A 61 -11.28 8.43 -14.62
CA ARG A 61 -10.86 8.40 -16.03
C ARG A 61 -10.53 6.99 -16.52
N ALA A 62 -10.51 6.00 -15.63
CA ALA A 62 -10.15 4.63 -15.96
C ALA A 62 -11.09 4.03 -17.02
N ARG A 63 -10.51 3.23 -17.91
CA ARG A 63 -11.19 2.53 -19.00
C ARG A 63 -10.79 1.04 -18.99
N VAL A 64 -11.50 0.21 -19.75
CA VAL A 64 -11.21 -1.22 -19.85
C VAL A 64 -9.74 -1.44 -20.26
N GLY A 65 -9.06 -2.35 -19.56
CA GLY A 65 -7.63 -2.62 -19.74
C GLY A 65 -6.73 -1.74 -18.87
N TRP A 66 -7.29 -1.04 -17.89
CA TRP A 66 -6.51 -0.24 -16.93
C TRP A 66 -5.88 -1.10 -15.83
N ARG A 67 -4.73 -0.66 -15.31
CA ARG A 67 -3.99 -1.31 -14.22
C ARG A 67 -3.50 -0.28 -13.21
N LEU A 68 -3.69 -0.56 -11.93
CA LEU A 68 -3.13 0.20 -10.81
C LEU A 68 -1.90 -0.51 -10.25
N MET A 69 -0.81 0.21 -10.11
CA MET A 69 0.40 -0.25 -9.44
C MET A 69 0.70 0.64 -8.24
N LEU A 70 0.75 0.04 -7.05
CA LEU A 70 1.02 0.74 -5.80
C LEU A 70 2.35 0.26 -5.23
N ALA A 71 3.23 1.18 -4.84
CA ALA A 71 4.44 0.87 -4.11
C ALA A 71 4.54 1.73 -2.85
N GLY A 72 4.97 1.16 -1.73
CA GLY A 72 5.14 1.91 -0.48
C GLY A 72 4.99 1.08 0.78
N PRO A 73 5.16 1.70 1.96
CA PRO A 73 4.85 1.07 3.23
C PRO A 73 3.40 0.59 3.28
N GLU A 74 3.16 -0.46 4.05
CA GLU A 74 1.82 -1.04 4.20
C GLU A 74 0.78 -0.04 4.70
N ALA A 75 1.19 0.87 5.58
CA ALA A 75 0.34 1.92 6.14
C ALA A 75 -0.23 2.88 5.08
N ASP A 76 0.42 2.99 3.91
CA ASP A 76 0.05 3.89 2.82
C ASP A 76 -0.57 3.14 1.63
N VAL A 77 -0.02 1.97 1.28
CA VAL A 77 -0.55 1.14 0.20
C VAL A 77 -1.94 0.59 0.54
N ARG A 78 -2.21 0.22 1.80
CA ARG A 78 -3.53 -0.30 2.19
C ARG A 78 -4.65 0.73 2.00
N PRO A 79 -4.55 1.97 2.51
CA PRO A 79 -5.54 3.00 2.22
C PRO A 79 -5.76 3.25 0.73
N ALA A 80 -4.69 3.40 -0.06
CA ALA A 80 -4.80 3.62 -1.51
C ALA A 80 -5.49 2.45 -2.23
N ARG A 81 -5.18 1.20 -1.84
CA ARG A 81 -5.85 0.01 -2.36
C ARG A 81 -7.33 -0.02 -1.96
N ALA A 82 -7.65 0.29 -0.71
CA ALA A 82 -9.03 0.32 -0.23
C ALA A 82 -9.86 1.36 -0.99
N GLU A 83 -9.28 2.53 -1.25
CA GLU A 83 -9.89 3.59 -2.06
C GLU A 83 -10.18 3.09 -3.48
N ALA A 84 -9.19 2.46 -4.13
CA ALA A 84 -9.36 1.94 -5.49
C ALA A 84 -10.50 0.90 -5.58
N VAL A 85 -10.55 -0.04 -4.63
CA VAL A 85 -11.62 -1.05 -4.57
C VAL A 85 -12.98 -0.42 -4.32
N THR A 86 -13.07 0.57 -3.42
CA THR A 86 -14.32 1.30 -3.14
C THR A 86 -14.85 2.04 -4.37
N HIS A 87 -13.95 2.46 -5.26
CA HIS A 87 -14.26 3.11 -6.53
C HIS A 87 -14.38 2.13 -7.72
N GLY A 88 -14.47 0.83 -7.47
CA GLY A 88 -14.82 -0.17 -8.47
C GLY A 88 -13.63 -0.87 -9.16
N ALA A 89 -12.38 -0.57 -8.79
CA ALA A 89 -11.25 -1.33 -9.29
C ALA A 89 -11.29 -2.77 -8.75
N VAL A 90 -11.16 -3.76 -9.63
CA VAL A 90 -11.17 -5.16 -9.18
C VAL A 90 -9.77 -5.59 -8.72
N PRO A 91 -9.65 -6.58 -7.81
CA PRO A 91 -8.35 -7.03 -7.31
C PRO A 91 -7.35 -7.44 -8.42
N ALA A 92 -7.85 -7.96 -9.55
CA ALA A 92 -7.02 -8.35 -10.69
C ALA A 92 -6.36 -7.14 -11.41
N GLU A 93 -6.94 -5.95 -11.28
CA GLU A 93 -6.40 -4.71 -11.87
C GLU A 93 -5.37 -4.03 -10.96
N ILE A 94 -5.24 -4.49 -9.70
CA ILE A 94 -4.40 -3.84 -8.69
C ILE A 94 -3.18 -4.72 -8.38
N ARG A 95 -1.99 -4.19 -8.63
CA ARG A 95 -0.72 -4.75 -8.17
C ARG A 95 -0.16 -3.86 -7.05
N ALA A 96 0.26 -4.48 -5.96
CA ALA A 96 0.84 -3.78 -4.82
C ALA A 96 2.21 -4.36 -4.48
N HIS A 97 3.17 -3.48 -4.19
CA HIS A 97 4.49 -3.81 -3.69
C HIS A 97 4.72 -3.12 -2.35
N ILE A 98 4.75 -3.90 -1.28
CA ILE A 98 5.02 -3.36 0.06
C ILE A 98 6.52 -3.20 0.24
N THR A 99 6.96 -1.97 0.48
CA THR A 99 8.34 -1.68 0.87
C THR A 99 8.48 -1.71 2.39
N PRO A 100 9.68 -1.97 2.94
CA PRO A 100 9.92 -1.83 4.37
C PRO A 100 9.51 -0.44 4.87
N GLY A 101 8.96 -0.38 6.08
CA GLY A 101 8.48 0.88 6.63
C GLY A 101 7.61 0.70 7.85
N ALA A 102 6.68 1.64 8.04
CA ALA A 102 5.76 1.62 9.16
C ALA A 102 4.59 0.64 8.90
N HIS A 103 4.23 -0.14 9.92
CA HIS A 103 3.11 -1.07 9.92
C HIS A 103 2.12 -0.69 11.00
N ARG A 104 0.81 -0.82 10.71
CA ARG A 104 -0.24 -0.62 11.71
C ARG A 104 -0.62 -1.97 12.32
N VAL A 105 -0.54 -2.07 13.64
CA VAL A 105 -0.94 -3.26 14.39
C VAL A 105 -2.17 -2.92 15.23
N TYR A 106 -3.22 -3.71 15.07
CA TYR A 106 -4.44 -3.61 15.87
C TYR A 106 -4.33 -4.54 17.09
N CYS A 107 -4.54 -3.98 18.28
CA CYS A 107 -4.66 -4.78 19.50
C CYS A 107 -6.12 -5.16 19.74
N PRO A 108 -6.48 -6.45 19.73
CA PRO A 108 -7.86 -6.87 19.97
C PRO A 108 -8.32 -6.63 21.42
N ALA A 109 -7.41 -6.51 22.38
CA ALA A 109 -7.75 -6.36 23.80
C ALA A 109 -8.24 -4.94 24.17
N CYS A 110 -7.68 -3.91 23.54
CA CYS A 110 -8.01 -2.51 23.84
C CYS A 110 -8.51 -1.71 22.62
N ALA A 111 -8.63 -2.36 21.46
CA ALA A 111 -9.01 -1.75 20.18
C ALA A 111 -8.06 -0.64 19.67
N THR A 112 -6.89 -0.47 20.27
CA THR A 112 -5.89 0.51 19.83
C THR A 112 -5.16 0.06 18.57
N VAL A 113 -4.96 0.99 17.63
CA VAL A 113 -4.08 0.81 16.47
C VAL A 113 -2.76 1.54 16.69
N THR A 114 -1.65 0.80 16.72
CA THR A 114 -0.31 1.35 16.92
C THR A 114 0.47 1.32 15.61
N LEU A 115 1.19 2.40 15.31
CA LEU A 115 2.15 2.45 14.20
C LEU A 115 3.52 1.97 14.68
N ILE A 116 4.02 0.87 14.11
CA ILE A 116 5.35 0.32 14.39
C ILE A 116 6.25 0.66 13.20
N THR A 117 7.27 1.48 13.42
CA THR A 117 8.35 1.67 12.45
C THR A 117 9.45 0.65 12.73
N GLN A 118 9.94 -0.09 11.73
CA GLN A 118 11.09 -0.96 11.93
C GLN A 118 12.36 -0.14 12.25
N GLY A 119 12.69 -0.03 13.54
CA GLY A 119 14.02 0.26 14.08
C GLY A 119 14.35 -0.87 15.05
N ALA A 120 15.59 -1.38 15.01
CA ALA A 120 16.08 -2.57 15.72
C ALA A 120 15.23 -3.02 16.92
N ALA A 121 14.65 -4.22 16.82
CA ALA A 121 13.91 -4.83 17.91
C ALA A 121 14.85 -5.12 19.10
N THR A 122 14.90 -4.18 20.04
CA THR A 122 15.25 -4.45 21.43
C THR A 122 14.10 -3.94 22.28
N GLY A 123 13.05 -4.75 22.40
CA GLY A 123 11.92 -4.50 23.29
C GLY A 123 11.61 -5.79 24.07
N PRO A 124 11.33 -5.71 25.38
CA PRO A 124 11.29 -6.88 26.24
C PRO A 124 10.15 -7.83 25.90
N ALA A 125 10.34 -9.10 26.28
CA ALA A 125 9.41 -10.20 26.08
C ALA A 125 7.96 -9.84 26.47
N PRO A 126 6.95 -10.38 25.76
CA PRO A 126 5.54 -10.09 26.04
C PRO A 126 5.21 -10.39 27.51
N LEU A 127 4.48 -9.47 28.16
CA LEU A 127 3.90 -9.70 29.48
C LEU A 127 3.06 -10.97 29.42
N ALA A 128 3.41 -11.95 30.26
CA ALA A 128 2.58 -13.12 30.49
C ALA A 128 1.18 -12.67 30.95
N PRO A 129 0.10 -13.36 30.52
CA PRO A 129 -1.25 -13.05 31.00
C PRO A 129 -1.32 -13.13 32.53
N PRO A 130 -2.14 -12.30 33.20
CA PRO A 130 -2.30 -12.38 34.65
C PRO A 130 -2.78 -13.79 35.02
N ARG A 131 -2.11 -14.41 36.00
CA ARG A 131 -2.55 -15.70 36.55
C ARG A 131 -3.98 -15.53 37.08
N PRO A 132 -4.90 -16.48 36.81
CA PRO A 132 -6.21 -16.47 37.45
C PRO A 132 -6.02 -16.52 38.97
N THR A 133 -6.66 -15.60 39.69
CA THR A 133 -6.73 -15.61 41.14
C THR A 133 -7.37 -16.92 41.59
N PRO A 134 -6.81 -17.63 42.58
CA PRO A 134 -7.50 -18.79 43.15
C PRO A 134 -8.80 -18.30 43.76
N HIS A 135 -9.92 -18.78 43.22
CA HIS A 135 -11.19 -18.72 43.92
C HIS A 135 -11.05 -19.62 45.15
N THR A 136 -10.92 -18.99 46.32
CA THR A 136 -11.04 -19.67 47.61
C THR A 136 -12.51 -19.99 47.84
N ALA A 137 -12.80 -21.29 47.87
CA ALA A 137 -13.98 -22.00 48.42
C ALA A 137 -15.38 -21.48 48.06
#